data_AF-A0AA50DCY8-F1
#
_entry.id   AF-A0AA50DCY8-F1
#
_cell.length_a   1.000
_cell.length_b   1.000
_cell.length_c   1.000
_cell.angle_alpha   90.00
_cell.angle_beta   90.00
_cell.angle_gamma   90.00
#
_symmetry.space_group_name_H-M   'P 1'
#
loop_
_entity.id
_entity.type
_entity.pdbx_description
1 polymer ?
#
loop_
_entity_poly.entity_id
_entity_poly.type
_entity_poly.pdbx_seq_one_letter_code
_entity_poly.pdbx_strand_id
1 'polypeptide(L)'
;MSRYTITLAKGERTDDEAVLGFDPPLRSFFLQGFEADDDFGTPEIWLGTLLEEFPTLEGIIEAARAQGYEVRDLDHADMIAMLAEAGQKYEPSIAEKLGFIL
;
A
#
# COMPACT_ATOMS: atom_id res chain seq x y z
N MET A 1 7.81 -0.37 -8.27
CA MET A 1 6.53 -0.15 -7.58
C MET A 1 5.47 -0.85 -8.37
N SER A 2 5.06 -2.02 -7.89
CA SER A 2 3.87 -2.69 -8.37
C SER A 2 2.61 -2.00 -7.87
N ARG A 3 1.54 -2.07 -8.66
CA ARG A 3 0.19 -1.59 -8.34
C ARG A 3 -0.81 -2.62 -8.83
N TYR A 4 -1.69 -3.06 -7.95
CA TYR A 4 -2.75 -4.01 -8.26
C TYR A 4 -4.08 -3.44 -7.80
N THR A 5 -5.06 -3.45 -8.71
CA THR A 5 -6.43 -3.09 -8.38
C THR A 5 -7.03 -4.17 -7.51
N ILE A 6 -7.68 -3.74 -6.42
CA ILE A 6 -8.35 -4.59 -5.45
C ILE A 6 -9.72 -3.98 -5.13
N THR A 7 -10.56 -4.79 -4.51
CA THR A 7 -11.81 -4.32 -3.91
C THR A 7 -11.54 -3.95 -2.46
N LEU A 8 -11.91 -2.73 -2.04
CA LEU A 8 -11.85 -2.30 -0.64
C LEU A 8 -13.24 -2.03 -0.11
N ALA A 9 -13.62 -2.68 0.99
CA ALA A 9 -14.92 -2.49 1.63
C ALA A 9 -14.80 -1.69 2.94
N LYS A 10 -15.77 -0.82 3.24
CA LYS A 10 -15.92 -0.13 4.53
C LYS A 10 -17.40 0.03 4.88
N GLY A 11 -17.88 -0.77 5.82
CA GLY A 11 -19.31 -0.84 6.13
C GLY A 11 -20.11 -1.31 4.90
N GLU A 12 -21.07 -0.51 4.46
CA GLU A 12 -21.88 -0.78 3.26
C GLU A 12 -21.27 -0.22 1.96
N ARG A 13 -20.14 0.48 2.04
CA ARG A 13 -19.45 1.08 0.90
C ARG A 13 -18.39 0.12 0.36
N THR A 14 -18.22 0.14 -0.95
CA THR A 14 -17.16 -0.58 -1.65
C THR A 14 -16.47 0.38 -2.62
N ASP A 15 -15.17 0.21 -2.77
CA ASP A 15 -14.35 0.78 -3.83
C ASP A 15 -13.70 -0.35 -4.62
N ASP A 16 -14.12 -0.51 -5.88
CA ASP A 16 -13.64 -1.57 -6.78
C ASP A 16 -12.36 -1.16 -7.54
N GLU A 17 -11.90 0.09 -7.35
CA GLU A 17 -10.73 0.67 -8.00
C GLU A 17 -9.61 1.01 -7.00
N ALA A 18 -9.71 0.49 -5.76
CA ALA A 18 -8.68 0.66 -4.75
C ALA A 18 -7.37 -0.01 -5.21
N VAL A 19 -6.24 0.51 -4.74
CA VAL A 19 -4.90 0.06 -5.16
C VAL A 19 -4.11 -0.43 -3.96
N LEU A 20 -3.58 -1.65 -4.07
CA LEU A 20 -2.59 -2.22 -3.17
C LEU A 20 -1.30 -2.50 -3.93
N GLY A 21 -0.15 -2.20 -3.32
CA GLY A 21 1.13 -2.40 -3.98
C GLY A 21 2.31 -2.38 -3.02
N PHE A 22 3.50 -2.49 -3.59
CA PHE A 22 4.76 -2.34 -2.88
C PHE A 22 5.60 -1.25 -3.54
N ASP A 23 6.11 -0.32 -2.74
CA ASP A 23 6.98 0.78 -3.17
C ASP A 23 8.45 0.45 -2.80
N PRO A 24 9.33 0.15 -3.78
CA PRO A 24 10.73 -0.16 -3.51
C PRO A 24 11.54 0.98 -2.88
N PRO A 25 11.44 2.25 -3.33
CA PRO A 25 12.05 3.37 -2.63
C PRO A 25 11.67 3.48 -1.14
N LEU A 26 10.40 3.26 -0.79
CA LEU A 26 9.93 3.30 0.59
C LEU A 26 10.11 1.97 1.32
N ARG A 27 10.44 0.88 0.63
CA ARG A 27 10.50 -0.48 1.20
C ARG A 27 9.23 -0.82 2.00
N SER A 28 8.08 -0.36 1.51
CA SER A 28 6.80 -0.46 2.19
C SER A 28 5.71 -0.88 1.20
N PHE A 29 4.80 -1.72 1.68
CA PHE A 29 3.49 -1.87 1.05
C PHE A 29 2.72 -0.55 1.21
N PHE A 30 1.85 -0.24 0.25
CA PHE A 30 0.97 0.91 0.29
C PHE A 30 -0.45 0.53 -0.15
N LEU A 31 -1.43 1.23 0.39
CA LEU A 31 -2.85 1.03 0.12
C LEU A 31 -3.50 2.40 -0.09
N GLN A 32 -4.21 2.56 -1.20
CA GLN A 32 -5.00 3.73 -1.52
C GLN A 32 -6.42 3.30 -1.90
N GLY A 33 -7.43 4.04 -1.44
CA GLY A 33 -8.81 3.78 -1.85
C GLY A 33 -9.76 4.90 -1.44
N PHE A 34 -10.98 4.81 -1.98
CA PHE A 34 -12.06 5.79 -1.87
C PHE A 34 -11.58 7.19 -2.27
N GLU A 35 -11.16 7.35 -3.52
CA GLU A 35 -10.82 8.67 -4.06
C GLU A 35 -12.02 9.63 -3.93
N ALA A 36 -11.75 10.82 -3.40
CA ALA A 36 -12.74 11.88 -3.33
C ALA A 36 -13.00 12.45 -4.72
N ASP A 37 -14.26 12.81 -4.97
CA ASP A 37 -14.67 13.61 -6.13
C ASP A 37 -14.33 15.10 -5.87
N ASP A 38 -13.04 15.38 -5.70
CA ASP A 38 -12.46 16.71 -5.56
C ASP A 38 -11.37 16.96 -6.62
N ASP A 39 -10.95 18.21 -6.78
CA ASP A 39 -9.95 18.61 -7.79
C ASP A 39 -8.57 17.93 -7.61
N PHE A 40 -8.34 17.30 -6.44
CA PHE A 40 -7.06 16.71 -6.05
C PHE A 40 -7.09 15.18 -6.01
N GLY A 41 -8.28 14.56 -6.14
CA GLY A 41 -8.47 13.11 -6.05
C GLY A 41 -8.04 12.55 -4.70
N THR A 42 -8.23 13.31 -3.61
CA THR A 42 -7.68 12.94 -2.30
C THR A 42 -8.30 11.62 -1.81
N PRO A 43 -7.52 10.56 -1.54
CA PRO A 43 -8.08 9.28 -1.08
C PRO A 43 -8.52 9.35 0.39
N GLU A 44 -9.62 8.69 0.73
CA GLU A 44 -10.07 8.55 2.13
C GLU A 44 -9.08 7.75 2.97
N ILE A 45 -8.39 6.78 2.35
CA ILE A 45 -7.32 6.00 2.98
C ILE A 45 -6.07 6.05 2.10
N TRP A 46 -4.95 6.38 2.74
CA TRP A 46 -3.62 6.28 2.15
C TRP A 46 -2.63 5.82 3.21
N LEU A 47 -2.17 4.57 3.07
CA LEU A 47 -1.19 3.94 3.96
C LEU A 47 0.11 3.65 3.19
N GLY A 48 1.23 3.57 3.90
CA GLY A 48 2.52 3.21 3.28
C GLY A 48 3.19 4.37 2.57
N THR A 49 3.11 5.55 3.18
CA THR A 49 3.65 6.80 2.60
C THR A 49 5.02 7.17 3.17
N LEU A 50 5.50 6.39 4.15
CA LEU A 50 6.78 6.58 4.81
C LEU A 50 7.72 5.40 4.58
N LEU A 51 9.02 5.66 4.76
CA LEU A 51 10.06 4.64 4.68
C LEU A 51 9.79 3.55 5.71
N GLU A 52 9.73 2.30 5.25
CA GLU A 52 9.51 1.08 6.04
C GLU A 52 8.27 1.09 6.94
N GLU A 53 7.24 1.87 6.59
CA GLU A 53 6.02 1.98 7.40
C GLU A 53 5.29 0.64 7.54
N PHE A 54 5.13 -0.07 6.42
CA PHE A 54 4.50 -1.38 6.34
C PHE A 54 5.38 -2.33 5.51
N PRO A 55 6.41 -2.96 6.09
CA PRO A 55 7.33 -3.82 5.34
C PRO A 55 6.74 -5.20 5.00
N THR A 56 5.53 -5.51 5.48
CA THR A 56 4.83 -6.78 5.23
C THR A 56 3.42 -6.55 4.70
N LEU A 57 2.96 -7.47 3.85
CA LEU A 57 1.61 -7.46 3.30
C LEU A 57 0.56 -7.60 4.42
N GLU A 58 0.83 -8.47 5.40
CA GLU A 58 -0.03 -8.65 6.57
C GLU A 58 -0.12 -7.35 7.40
N GLY A 59 0.98 -6.62 7.54
CA GLY A 59 1.03 -5.39 8.33
C GLY A 59 0.09 -4.32 7.81
N ILE A 60 0.09 -4.10 6.49
CA ILE A 60 -0.81 -3.12 5.87
C ILE A 60 -2.27 -3.58 5.86
N ILE A 61 -2.52 -4.89 5.69
CA ILE A 61 -3.89 -5.44 5.76
C ILE A 61 -4.48 -5.26 7.15
N GLU A 62 -3.72 -5.54 8.21
CA GLU A 62 -4.21 -5.34 9.58
C GLU A 62 -4.37 -3.86 9.92
N ALA A 63 -3.52 -2.97 9.39
CA ALA A 63 -3.66 -1.53 9.55
C ALA A 63 -4.93 -0.99 8.88
N ALA A 64 -5.23 -1.45 7.66
CA ALA A 64 -6.48 -1.14 6.96
C ALA A 64 -7.70 -1.65 7.76
N ARG A 65 -7.63 -2.90 8.26
CA ARG A 65 -8.66 -3.49 9.11
C ARG A 65 -8.91 -2.71 10.41
N ALA A 66 -7.86 -2.22 11.05
CA ALA A 66 -7.96 -1.38 12.24
C ALA A 66 -8.70 -0.05 11.97
N GLN A 67 -8.68 0.43 10.73
CA GLN A 67 -9.44 1.61 10.30
C GLN A 67 -10.84 1.27 9.76
N GLY A 68 -11.26 0.01 9.83
CA GLY A 68 -12.57 -0.47 9.40
C GLY A 68 -12.66 -0.84 7.92
N TYR A 69 -11.52 -0.96 7.23
CA TYR A 69 -11.47 -1.37 5.83
C TYR A 69 -11.16 -2.87 5.69
N GLU A 70 -11.72 -3.51 4.68
CA GLU A 70 -11.45 -4.91 4.35
C GLU A 70 -10.98 -5.02 2.91
N VAL A 71 -9.77 -5.56 2.72
CA VAL A 71 -9.21 -5.89 1.40
C VAL A 71 -9.88 -7.17 0.89
N ARG A 72 -10.41 -7.11 -0.33
CA ARG A 72 -11.10 -8.20 -1.03
C ARG A 72 -10.54 -8.36 -2.44
N ASP A 73 -10.83 -9.51 -3.05
CA ASP A 73 -10.51 -9.83 -4.45
C ASP A 73 -9.02 -9.69 -4.83
N LEU A 74 -8.12 -9.83 -3.85
CA LEU A 74 -6.69 -9.83 -4.10
C LEU A 74 -6.25 -11.15 -4.73
N ASP A 75 -5.89 -11.11 -6.01
CA ASP A 75 -5.49 -12.30 -6.77
C ASP A 75 -4.19 -12.92 -6.23
N HIS A 76 -4.11 -14.25 -6.26
CA HIS A 76 -2.95 -14.96 -5.72
C HIS A 76 -1.68 -14.73 -6.55
N ALA A 77 -1.78 -14.57 -7.87
CA ALA A 77 -0.63 -14.23 -8.70
C ALA A 77 -0.10 -12.83 -8.37
N ASP A 78 -1.00 -11.88 -8.12
CA ASP A 78 -0.65 -10.51 -7.73
C ASP A 78 0.01 -10.47 -6.35
N MET A 79 -0.48 -11.25 -5.38
CA MET A 79 0.20 -11.43 -4.09
C MET A 79 1.61 -11.97 -4.25
N ILE A 80 1.79 -13.02 -5.05
CA ILE A 80 3.10 -13.63 -5.29
C ILE A 80 4.04 -12.61 -5.92
N ALA A 81 3.56 -11.84 -6.90
CA ALA A 81 4.35 -10.82 -7.58
C ALA A 81 4.76 -9.68 -6.62
N MET A 82 3.84 -9.19 -5.78
CA MET A 82 4.14 -8.19 -4.75
C MET A 82 5.17 -8.70 -3.74
N LEU A 83 4.99 -9.91 -3.22
CA LEU A 83 5.90 -10.52 -2.25
C LEU A 83 7.28 -10.77 -2.87
N ALA A 84 7.35 -11.11 -4.15
CA ALA A 84 8.61 -11.26 -4.87
C ALA A 84 9.34 -9.91 -5.04
N GLU A 85 8.62 -8.81 -5.28
CA GLU A 85 9.21 -7.46 -5.27
C GLU A 85 9.68 -7.08 -3.86
N ALA A 86 8.83 -7.26 -2.84
CA ALA A 86 9.16 -6.96 -1.45
C ALA A 86 10.37 -7.76 -0.92
N GLY A 87 10.55 -8.99 -1.38
CA GLY A 87 11.66 -9.87 -1.00
C GLY A 87 13.03 -9.51 -1.61
N GLN A 88 13.10 -8.51 -2.51
CA GLN A 88 14.38 -8.06 -3.06
C GLN A 88 15.19 -7.28 -2.01
N LYS A 89 16.51 -7.29 -2.17
CA LYS A 89 17.39 -6.47 -1.33
C LYS A 89 17.43 -5.04 -1.89
N TYR A 90 16.95 -4.10 -1.10
CA TYR A 90 17.00 -2.67 -1.41
C TYR A 90 18.13 -2.01 -0.63
N GLU A 91 19.09 -1.42 -1.36
CA GLU A 91 20.16 -0.65 -0.74
C GLU A 91 19.62 0.71 -0.26
N PRO A 92 20.10 1.24 0.88
CA PRO A 92 19.70 2.57 1.34
C PRO A 92 20.01 3.63 0.28
N SER A 93 19.05 4.53 0.08
CA SER A 93 19.18 5.69 -0.77
C SER A 93 20.28 6.64 -0.27
N ILE A 94 20.67 7.60 -1.12
CA ILE A 94 21.62 8.65 -0.72
C ILE A 94 21.07 9.46 0.45
N ALA A 95 19.77 9.76 0.45
CA ALA A 95 19.13 10.53 1.50
C ALA A 95 19.17 9.81 2.85
N GLU A 96 18.95 8.50 2.89
CA GLU A 96 19.13 7.67 4.09
C GLU A 96 20.60 7.64 4.54
N LYS A 97 21.54 7.43 3.61
CA LYS A 97 22.97 7.41 3.90
C LYS A 97 23.50 8.74 4.47
N LEU A 98 22.87 9.85 4.08
CA LEU A 98 23.19 11.20 4.57
C LEU A 98 22.38 11.61 5.80
N GLY A 99 21.45 10.78 6.27
CA GLY A 99 20.61 11.06 7.45
C GLY A 99 19.50 12.08 7.23
N PHE A 100 19.07 12.31 5.99
CA PHE A 100 17.91 13.16 5.67
C PHE A 100 16.58 12.44 5.83
N ILE A 101 16.61 11.10 5.75
CA ILE A 101 15.48 10.21 6.00
C ILE A 101 15.96 9.21 7.04
N LEU A 102 15.19 9.04 8.10
CA LEU A 102 15.48 8.17 9.25
C LEU A 102 14.71 6.86 9.13
#